data_AF-A0A259PMG4-F1
#
_entry.id   AF-A0A259PMG4-F1
#
_cell.length_a   1.000
_cell.length_b   1.000
_cell.length_c   1.000
_cell.angle_alpha   90.00
_cell.angle_beta   90.00
_cell.angle_gamma   90.00
#
_symmetry.space_group_name_H-M   'P 1'
#
loop_
_entity.id
_entity.type
_entity.pdbx_description
1 polymer ?
#
loop_
_entity_poly.entity_id
_entity_poly.type
_entity_poly.pdbx_seq_one_letter_code
_entity_poly.pdbx_strand_id
1 'polypeptide(L)'
;MQHPANRPAFKRTVLAQTLLAALLSAPFAAAQAQSAATDLGTVQAGGQGGTAKTQSTESKKIQPEQVFKSGQSTKVLGKTELQAAGPVGGSAQALSLAPGVGVTGYGATGSTKNSISVNGLKQGWGGFSNGQIDNGALSVTFDGVPMVNPSTGLWESPQVPQLSLLQGIGITYGPGDPEDRWYNNIGGQIAFVPLQPT
;
A
#
# COMPACT_ATOMS: atom_id res chain seq x y z
N MET A 1 57.09 -0.95 -40.54
CA MET A 1 57.34 -1.75 -39.32
C MET A 1 57.82 -0.79 -38.24
N GLN A 2 56.97 -0.53 -37.24
CA GLN A 2 57.09 0.58 -36.29
C GLN A 2 57.78 0.17 -34.97
N HIS A 3 58.69 1.05 -34.54
CA HIS A 3 59.14 1.44 -33.18
C HIS A 3 59.29 0.41 -32.03
N PRO A 4 60.46 0.37 -31.35
CA PRO A 4 60.58 -0.17 -29.99
C PRO A 4 60.18 0.89 -28.94
N ALA A 5 59.25 0.50 -28.06
CA ALA A 5 58.74 1.30 -26.94
C ALA A 5 59.72 1.27 -25.75
N ASN A 6 60.18 2.45 -25.35
CA ASN A 6 60.99 2.68 -24.15
C ASN A 6 60.05 3.08 -22.99
N ARG A 7 60.08 2.32 -21.89
CA ARG A 7 59.30 2.63 -20.67
C ARG A 7 60.00 3.71 -19.83
N PRO A 8 59.25 4.64 -19.23
CA PRO A 8 59.62 5.05 -17.87
C PRO A 8 58.44 5.13 -16.89
N ALA A 9 58.81 4.94 -15.62
CA ALA A 9 57.99 4.77 -14.44
C ALA A 9 57.30 6.06 -13.94
N PHE A 10 56.06 5.93 -13.45
CA PHE A 10 55.34 6.99 -12.76
C PHE A 10 55.70 7.00 -11.26
N LYS A 11 56.32 8.09 -10.79
CA LYS A 11 56.42 8.42 -9.36
C LYS A 11 55.31 9.42 -9.00
N ARG A 12 54.61 9.17 -7.90
CA ARG A 12 53.66 10.10 -7.27
C ARG A 12 54.42 11.17 -6.50
N THR A 13 54.10 12.45 -6.67
CA THR A 13 54.34 13.46 -5.61
C THR A 13 53.32 14.61 -5.71
N VAL A 14 52.91 15.03 -4.52
CA VAL A 14 51.91 16.03 -4.10
C VAL A 14 52.53 17.44 -4.16
N LEU A 15 51.77 18.47 -4.54
CA LEU A 15 51.53 19.70 -3.74
C LEU A 15 50.99 20.86 -4.61
N ALA A 16 49.93 21.46 -4.07
CA ALA A 16 49.66 22.90 -3.94
C ALA A 16 49.61 23.80 -5.20
N GLN A 17 48.50 24.53 -5.35
CA GLN A 17 48.50 25.96 -5.02
C GLN A 17 47.09 26.58 -4.99
N THR A 18 46.87 27.33 -3.91
CA THR A 18 45.77 28.22 -3.53
C THR A 18 45.99 29.63 -4.08
N LEU A 19 44.94 30.29 -4.60
CA LEU A 19 44.81 31.72 -4.89
C LEU A 19 43.29 32.02 -4.91
N LEU A 20 42.69 33.09 -4.42
CA LEU A 20 43.10 34.31 -3.75
C LEU A 20 41.76 34.93 -3.27
N ALA A 21 41.60 35.21 -1.98
CA ALA A 21 40.39 35.81 -1.41
C ALA A 21 40.68 37.26 -1.01
N ALA A 22 40.01 38.23 -1.62
CA ALA A 22 39.77 39.55 -1.04
C ALA A 22 38.73 40.35 -1.85
N LEU A 23 37.76 40.93 -1.12
CA LEU A 23 36.99 42.15 -1.39
C LEU A 23 35.75 42.05 -2.31
N LEU A 24 34.55 42.00 -1.71
CA LEU A 24 33.62 43.15 -1.68
C LEU A 24 32.46 42.88 -0.71
N SER A 25 32.39 43.70 0.34
CA SER A 25 31.27 43.82 1.25
C SER A 25 30.12 44.62 0.61
N ALA A 26 28.96 43.98 0.43
CA ALA A 26 27.67 44.65 0.18
C ALA A 26 26.58 43.93 1.00
N PRO A 27 25.66 44.66 1.66
CA PRO A 27 24.65 44.05 2.52
C PRO A 27 23.54 43.42 1.66
N PHE A 28 23.40 42.10 1.74
CA PHE A 28 22.21 41.41 1.22
C PHE A 28 21.08 41.59 2.23
N ALA A 29 20.09 42.40 1.86
CA ALA A 29 18.76 42.41 2.47
C ALA A 29 17.84 41.42 1.72
N ALA A 30 16.94 40.79 2.48
CA ALA A 30 15.87 39.84 2.09
C ALA A 30 16.34 38.40 1.75
N ALA A 31 15.68 37.33 2.20
CA ALA A 31 14.37 37.19 2.82
C ALA A 31 14.43 36.11 3.90
N GLN A 32 13.99 36.46 5.10
CA GLN A 32 13.71 35.50 6.17
C GLN A 32 12.42 34.76 5.74
N ALA A 33 12.55 33.49 5.39
CA ALA A 33 11.38 32.62 5.26
C ALA A 33 10.79 32.44 6.66
N GLN A 34 9.89 33.36 7.04
CA GLN A 34 8.97 33.16 8.14
C GLN A 34 8.12 31.95 7.79
N SER A 35 8.41 30.83 8.46
CA SER A 35 7.47 29.72 8.59
C SER A 35 6.23 30.25 9.29
N ALA A 36 5.31 30.83 8.52
CA ALA A 36 3.97 31.06 8.98
C ALA A 36 3.39 29.68 9.32
N ALA A 37 3.08 29.46 10.59
CA ALA A 37 2.21 28.37 10.98
C ALA A 37 0.95 28.51 10.13
N THR A 38 0.72 27.54 9.25
CA THR A 38 -0.57 27.40 8.57
C THR A 38 -1.57 27.09 9.67
N ASP A 39 -2.30 28.11 10.07
CA ASP A 39 -3.43 28.02 10.98
C ASP A 39 -4.46 27.07 10.35
N LEU A 40 -4.53 25.84 10.86
CA LEU A 40 -5.50 24.83 10.43
C LEU A 40 -6.89 25.07 11.06
N GLY A 41 -7.21 26.33 11.36
CA GLY A 41 -8.50 26.74 11.86
C GLY A 41 -8.51 26.80 13.37
N THR A 42 -8.83 27.97 13.89
CA THR A 42 -9.21 28.18 15.28
C THR A 42 -10.46 27.35 15.57
N VAL A 43 -10.32 26.27 16.35
CA VAL A 43 -11.49 25.58 16.93
C VAL A 43 -12.01 26.48 18.05
N GLN A 44 -12.94 27.35 17.70
CA GLN A 44 -13.65 28.20 18.65
C GLN A 44 -14.59 27.29 19.46
N ALA A 45 -14.10 26.75 20.58
CA ALA A 45 -14.95 26.16 21.62
C ALA A 45 -15.71 27.29 22.34
N GLY A 46 -16.64 27.91 21.62
CA GLY A 46 -17.58 28.89 22.15
C GLY A 46 -18.67 28.18 22.94
N GLY A 47 -18.45 27.98 24.23
CA GLY A 47 -19.50 27.61 25.15
C GLY A 47 -20.43 28.80 25.38
N GLN A 48 -21.58 28.84 24.73
CA GLN A 48 -22.76 29.54 25.24
C GLN A 48 -24.07 29.09 24.58
N GLY A 49 -24.93 28.56 25.46
CA GLY A 49 -26.38 28.39 25.35
C GLY A 49 -27.05 28.58 23.98
N GLY A 50 -27.38 27.46 23.35
CA GLY A 50 -28.33 27.41 22.26
C GLY A 50 -28.63 25.96 21.91
N THR A 51 -29.85 25.52 22.19
CA THR A 51 -30.36 24.18 21.85
C THR A 51 -30.48 24.04 20.33
N ALA A 52 -29.37 23.82 19.64
CA ALA A 52 -29.33 23.35 18.27
C ALA A 52 -28.73 21.95 18.30
N LYS A 53 -29.59 20.94 18.10
CA LYS A 53 -29.16 19.56 17.80
C LYS A 53 -28.45 19.58 16.44
N THR A 54 -27.18 19.97 16.42
CA THR A 54 -26.28 19.61 15.33
C THR A 54 -25.99 18.13 15.51
N GLN A 55 -26.86 17.29 14.94
CA GLN A 55 -26.57 15.87 14.76
C GLN A 55 -25.31 15.80 13.90
N SER A 56 -24.18 15.53 14.54
CA SER A 56 -22.97 15.17 13.83
C SER A 56 -23.30 14.00 12.91
N THR A 57 -22.93 14.12 11.64
CA THR A 57 -23.00 13.02 10.66
C THR A 57 -22.20 11.80 11.10
N GLU A 58 -21.32 11.95 12.10
CA GLU A 58 -20.63 10.87 12.82
C GLU A 58 -21.58 10.01 13.68
N SER A 59 -22.71 10.52 14.16
CA SER A 59 -23.67 9.72 14.94
C SER A 59 -24.62 8.88 14.08
N LYS A 60 -24.65 9.10 12.75
CA LYS A 60 -25.28 8.17 11.81
C LYS A 60 -24.40 6.94 11.52
N LYS A 61 -23.17 6.92 12.04
CA LYS A 61 -22.08 6.07 11.55
C LYS A 61 -21.89 4.74 12.28
N ILE A 62 -22.66 4.42 13.32
CA ILE A 62 -22.64 3.09 13.93
C ILE A 62 -24.09 2.70 14.23
N GLN A 63 -24.87 2.43 13.19
CA GLN A 63 -26.14 1.76 13.43
C GLN A 63 -25.84 0.29 13.79
N PRO A 64 -26.53 -0.29 14.79
CA PRO A 64 -26.37 -1.70 15.16
C PRO A 64 -26.53 -2.68 13.99
N GLU A 65 -27.22 -2.28 12.92
CA GLU A 65 -27.39 -3.10 11.70
C GLU A 65 -26.08 -3.33 10.91
N GLN A 66 -25.04 -2.51 11.13
CA GLN A 66 -23.73 -2.67 10.50
C GLN A 66 -22.71 -3.38 11.41
N VAL A 67 -23.14 -3.87 12.57
CA VAL A 67 -22.30 -4.68 13.45
C VAL A 67 -22.10 -6.04 12.81
N PHE A 68 -20.90 -6.25 12.28
CA PHE A 68 -20.48 -7.51 11.71
C PHE A 68 -20.43 -8.56 12.83
N LYS A 69 -21.39 -9.49 12.84
CA LYS A 69 -21.44 -10.58 13.81
C LYS A 69 -20.52 -11.70 13.34
N SER A 70 -19.26 -11.63 13.74
CA SER A 70 -18.33 -12.73 13.57
C SER A 70 -17.46 -12.90 14.80
N GLY A 71 -17.17 -14.15 15.14
CA GLY A 71 -16.14 -14.50 16.12
C GLY A 71 -14.71 -14.28 15.58
N GLN A 72 -14.59 -13.81 14.33
CA GLN A 72 -13.33 -13.70 13.61
C GLN A 72 -13.01 -12.26 13.22
N SER A 73 -11.73 -11.99 13.05
CA SER A 73 -11.28 -10.72 12.52
C SER A 73 -11.43 -10.74 11.00
N THR A 74 -12.37 -9.95 10.48
CA THR A 74 -12.55 -9.79 9.04
C THR A 74 -12.81 -8.34 8.65
N LYS A 75 -12.40 -7.97 7.43
CA LYS A 75 -12.69 -6.69 6.80
C LYS A 75 -13.30 -6.94 5.44
N VAL A 76 -14.43 -6.28 5.20
CA VAL A 76 -15.05 -6.21 3.88
C VAL A 76 -14.71 -4.86 3.25
N LEU A 77 -14.12 -4.89 2.07
CA LEU A 77 -13.95 -3.74 1.19
C LEU A 77 -15.17 -3.69 0.25
N GLY A 78 -16.03 -2.69 0.45
CA GLY A 78 -17.23 -2.49 -0.35
C GLY A 78 -16.95 -1.65 -1.59
N LYS A 79 -18.02 -1.34 -2.33
CA LYS A 79 -17.94 -0.52 -3.55
C LYS A 79 -17.22 0.81 -3.35
N THR A 80 -17.40 1.46 -2.20
CA THR A 80 -16.76 2.75 -1.89
C THR A 80 -15.25 2.60 -1.79
N GLU A 81 -14.74 1.61 -1.06
CA GLU A 81 -13.30 1.35 -1.01
C GLU A 81 -12.74 0.93 -2.37
N LEU A 82 -13.48 0.10 -3.12
CA LEU A 82 -13.09 -0.28 -4.48
C LEU A 82 -12.99 0.95 -5.42
N GLN A 83 -13.90 1.91 -5.30
CA GLN A 83 -13.84 3.16 -6.06
C GLN A 83 -12.67 4.05 -5.62
N ALA A 84 -12.35 4.06 -4.32
CA ALA A 84 -11.22 4.82 -3.77
C ALA A 84 -9.86 4.31 -4.27
N ALA A 85 -9.75 3.03 -4.63
CA ALA A 85 -8.55 2.47 -5.28
C ALA A 85 -8.32 3.02 -6.70
N GLY A 86 -9.30 3.70 -7.29
CA GLY A 86 -9.22 4.39 -8.57
C GLY A 86 -9.62 3.54 -9.78
N PRO A 87 -9.97 4.17 -10.91
CA PRO A 87 -10.54 3.49 -12.08
C PRO A 87 -9.55 2.56 -12.81
N VAL A 88 -8.25 2.80 -12.65
CA VAL A 88 -7.18 1.97 -13.24
C VAL A 88 -6.53 1.03 -12.22
N GLY A 89 -6.92 1.15 -10.95
CA GLY A 89 -6.43 0.30 -9.87
C GLY A 89 -7.01 -1.11 -9.98
N GLY A 90 -6.22 -2.11 -9.59
CA GLY A 90 -6.66 -3.50 -9.49
C GLY A 90 -6.75 -3.98 -8.06
N SER A 91 -6.84 -5.30 -7.91
CA SER A 91 -6.96 -5.98 -6.63
C SER A 91 -5.93 -5.54 -5.59
N ALA A 92 -4.66 -5.42 -5.97
CA ALA A 92 -3.60 -5.01 -5.06
C ALA A 92 -3.85 -3.60 -4.49
N GLN A 93 -4.23 -2.63 -5.32
CA GLN A 93 -4.49 -1.27 -4.87
C GLN A 93 -5.72 -1.22 -3.95
N ALA A 94 -6.78 -1.97 -4.27
CA ALA A 94 -7.92 -2.11 -3.36
C ALA A 94 -7.53 -2.74 -2.00
N LEU A 95 -6.75 -3.82 -2.03
CA LEU A 95 -6.29 -4.52 -0.83
C LEU A 95 -5.48 -3.62 0.11
N SER A 96 -4.70 -2.66 -0.43
CA SER A 96 -3.94 -1.71 0.39
C SER A 96 -4.79 -0.80 1.29
N LEU A 97 -6.10 -0.70 1.03
CA LEU A 97 -7.04 0.05 1.85
C LEU A 97 -7.48 -0.70 3.12
N ALA A 98 -7.16 -2.01 3.20
CA ALA A 98 -7.45 -2.81 4.37
C ALA A 98 -6.32 -2.73 5.41
N PRO A 99 -6.66 -2.69 6.72
CA PRO A 99 -5.66 -2.64 7.77
C PRO A 99 -4.83 -3.93 7.82
N GLY A 100 -3.54 -3.82 8.14
CA GLY A 100 -2.64 -4.97 8.18
C GLY A 100 -2.29 -5.55 6.81
N VAL A 101 -2.74 -4.92 5.71
CA VAL A 101 -2.40 -5.30 4.35
C VAL A 101 -1.31 -4.39 3.79
N GLY A 102 -0.17 -4.97 3.42
CA GLY A 102 0.91 -4.30 2.71
C GLY A 102 0.89 -4.65 1.23
N VAL A 103 1.26 -3.72 0.37
CA VAL A 103 1.37 -3.94 -1.08
C VAL A 103 2.68 -3.35 -1.57
N THR A 104 3.47 -4.17 -2.25
CA THR A 104 4.77 -3.79 -2.81
C THR A 104 4.81 -4.18 -4.28
N GLY A 105 5.20 -3.25 -5.14
CA GLY A 105 5.29 -3.47 -6.58
C GLY A 105 5.84 -2.25 -7.30
N TYR A 106 5.93 -2.33 -8.63
CA TYR A 106 6.53 -1.31 -9.50
C TYR A 106 5.50 -0.43 -10.21
N GLY A 107 4.21 -0.55 -9.88
CA GLY A 107 3.14 0.18 -10.55
C GLY A 107 1.82 0.15 -9.79
N ALA A 108 0.96 1.11 -10.11
CA ALA A 108 -0.33 1.33 -9.45
C ALA A 108 -1.53 0.88 -10.30
N THR A 109 -1.29 0.11 -11.37
CA THR A 109 -2.37 -0.36 -12.27
C THR A 109 -2.78 -1.79 -11.95
N GLY A 110 -3.98 -2.18 -12.35
CA GLY A 110 -4.44 -3.56 -12.17
C GLY A 110 -3.71 -4.61 -13.01
N SER A 111 -2.97 -4.22 -14.05
CA SER A 111 -2.11 -5.14 -14.82
C SER A 111 -0.75 -5.40 -14.16
N THR A 112 -0.39 -4.63 -13.13
CA THR A 112 0.89 -4.76 -12.45
C THR A 112 0.90 -5.99 -11.55
N LYS A 113 2.00 -6.76 -11.59
CA LYS A 113 2.26 -7.82 -10.61
C LYS A 113 2.76 -7.23 -9.30
N ASN A 114 2.05 -7.50 -8.21
CA ASN A 114 2.40 -7.01 -6.88
C ASN A 114 2.63 -8.18 -5.93
N SER A 115 3.49 -7.97 -4.94
CA SER A 115 3.55 -8.75 -3.71
C SER A 115 2.61 -8.09 -2.71
N ILE A 116 1.79 -8.88 -2.03
CA ILE A 116 0.94 -8.42 -0.94
C ILE A 116 1.33 -9.12 0.35
N SER A 117 1.11 -8.48 1.49
CA SER A 117 1.23 -9.10 2.79
C SER A 117 -0.03 -8.86 3.60
N VAL A 118 -0.48 -9.85 4.37
CA VAL A 118 -1.59 -9.72 5.31
C VAL A 118 -1.07 -10.14 6.68
N ASN A 119 -1.01 -9.21 7.63
CA ASN A 119 -0.41 -9.42 8.96
C ASN A 119 1.00 -10.04 8.91
N GLY A 120 1.80 -9.64 7.90
CA GLY A 120 3.16 -10.12 7.68
C GLY A 120 3.28 -11.37 6.80
N LEU A 121 2.19 -12.06 6.52
CA LEU A 121 2.17 -13.23 5.63
C LEU A 121 2.09 -12.80 4.18
N LYS A 122 3.08 -13.18 3.39
CA LYS A 122 3.26 -12.72 2.01
C LYS A 122 2.56 -13.65 1.02
N GLN A 123 2.00 -13.05 -0.02
CA GLN A 123 1.38 -13.70 -1.17
C GLN A 123 1.58 -12.80 -2.40
N GLY A 124 1.25 -13.29 -3.59
CA GLY A 124 1.39 -12.51 -4.82
C GLY A 124 2.61 -12.95 -5.63
N TRP A 125 3.12 -12.01 -6.41
CA TRP A 125 4.33 -12.25 -7.20
C TRP A 125 5.59 -12.22 -6.32
N GLY A 126 6.42 -13.26 -6.40
CA GLY A 126 7.65 -13.39 -5.61
C GLY A 126 8.86 -12.59 -6.09
N GLY A 127 8.71 -11.71 -7.08
CA GLY A 127 9.79 -10.88 -7.64
C GLY A 127 9.98 -9.54 -6.93
N PHE A 128 11.12 -8.87 -7.23
CA PHE A 128 11.67 -7.60 -6.71
C PHE A 128 11.81 -7.45 -5.18
N SER A 129 10.95 -8.08 -4.38
CA SER A 129 10.95 -7.92 -2.92
C SER A 129 12.03 -8.72 -2.17
N ASN A 130 12.90 -9.49 -2.83
CA ASN A 130 13.80 -10.49 -2.20
C ASN A 130 13.10 -11.31 -1.09
N GLY A 131 11.77 -11.41 -1.20
CA GLY A 131 10.90 -11.74 -0.10
C GLY A 131 10.34 -13.09 -0.42
N GLN A 132 10.78 -14.10 0.31
CA GLN A 132 10.15 -15.40 0.29
C GLN A 132 8.64 -15.22 0.48
N ILE A 133 7.85 -15.71 -0.47
CA ILE A 133 6.39 -15.77 -0.34
C ILE A 133 6.06 -16.91 0.62
N ASP A 134 5.13 -16.67 1.53
CA ASP A 134 4.69 -17.67 2.50
C ASP A 134 3.70 -18.62 1.82
N ASN A 135 4.25 -19.52 1.02
CA ASN A 135 3.49 -20.47 0.20
C ASN A 135 2.50 -21.26 1.08
N GLY A 136 1.21 -21.16 0.75
CA GLY A 136 0.15 -21.84 1.47
C GLY A 136 -0.22 -21.22 2.83
N ALA A 137 0.27 -20.02 3.17
CA ALA A 137 -0.15 -19.36 4.40
C ALA A 137 -1.40 -18.48 4.20
N LEU A 138 -1.56 -17.89 3.01
CA LEU A 138 -2.68 -17.00 2.69
C LEU A 138 -3.43 -17.49 1.45
N SER A 139 -4.70 -17.82 1.63
CA SER A 139 -5.56 -18.28 0.53
C SER A 139 -6.13 -17.11 -0.23
N VAL A 140 -6.29 -17.27 -1.54
CA VAL A 140 -6.93 -16.28 -2.41
C VAL A 140 -7.98 -16.98 -3.25
N THR A 141 -9.21 -16.50 -3.19
CA THR A 141 -10.35 -17.09 -3.89
C THR A 141 -11.11 -16.04 -4.70
N PHE A 142 -11.74 -16.49 -5.78
CA PHE A 142 -12.72 -15.72 -6.55
C PHE A 142 -14.03 -16.50 -6.51
N ASP A 143 -15.05 -15.95 -5.86
CA ASP A 143 -16.33 -16.62 -5.64
C ASP A 143 -16.17 -18.02 -4.99
N GLY A 144 -15.25 -18.14 -4.04
CA GLY A 144 -14.91 -19.40 -3.38
C GLY A 144 -13.96 -20.31 -4.17
N VAL A 145 -13.72 -20.06 -5.46
CA VAL A 145 -12.78 -20.85 -6.27
C VAL A 145 -11.34 -20.41 -5.99
N PRO A 146 -10.42 -21.33 -5.62
CA PRO A 146 -9.01 -20.99 -5.41
C PRO A 146 -8.35 -20.39 -6.66
N MET A 147 -7.67 -19.27 -6.49
CA MET A 147 -6.94 -18.59 -7.57
C MET A 147 -5.44 -18.87 -7.59
N VAL A 148 -4.93 -19.48 -6.52
CA VAL A 148 -3.51 -19.82 -6.39
C VAL A 148 -3.12 -20.90 -7.40
N ASN A 149 -1.93 -20.78 -7.98
CA ASN A 149 -1.38 -21.81 -8.84
C ASN A 149 -1.11 -23.08 -8.00
N PRO A 150 -1.63 -24.26 -8.35
CA PRO A 150 -1.49 -25.46 -7.52
C PRO A 150 -0.05 -25.99 -7.44
N SER A 151 0.80 -25.68 -8.43
CA SER A 151 2.20 -26.12 -8.44
C SER A 151 3.12 -25.21 -7.62
N THR A 152 2.82 -23.90 -7.52
CA THR A 152 3.69 -22.92 -6.85
C THR A 152 3.06 -22.31 -5.60
N GLY A 153 1.74 -22.46 -5.43
CA GLY A 153 0.90 -21.84 -4.40
C GLY A 153 0.85 -20.31 -4.43
N LEU A 154 1.36 -19.71 -5.51
CA LEU A 154 1.36 -18.27 -5.72
C LEU A 154 0.06 -17.81 -6.39
N TRP A 155 -0.43 -16.66 -5.96
CA TRP A 155 -1.46 -15.89 -6.64
C TRP A 155 -0.82 -14.71 -7.38
N GLU A 156 -1.42 -14.19 -8.45
CA GLU A 156 -0.94 -12.98 -9.11
C GLU A 156 -2.02 -11.90 -9.15
N SER A 157 -1.69 -10.68 -8.68
CA SER A 157 -2.65 -9.57 -8.64
C SER A 157 -3.35 -9.24 -9.99
N PRO A 158 -2.71 -9.40 -11.17
CA PRO A 158 -3.38 -9.18 -12.45
C PRO A 158 -4.46 -10.19 -12.80
N GLN A 159 -4.64 -11.28 -12.03
CA GLN A 159 -5.78 -12.18 -12.20
C GLN A 159 -7.11 -11.49 -11.85
N VAL A 160 -7.07 -10.39 -11.08
CA VAL A 160 -8.21 -9.51 -10.84
C VAL A 160 -7.81 -8.06 -11.18
N PRO A 161 -7.77 -7.72 -12.47
CA PRO A 161 -7.17 -6.47 -12.95
C PRO A 161 -8.15 -5.29 -12.92
N GLN A 162 -9.46 -5.54 -12.88
CA GLN A 162 -10.49 -4.50 -12.84
C GLN A 162 -11.41 -4.71 -11.64
N LEU A 163 -11.58 -3.65 -10.85
CA LEU A 163 -12.43 -3.69 -9.65
C LEU A 163 -13.92 -3.60 -9.99
N SER A 164 -14.27 -3.17 -11.21
CA SER A 164 -15.66 -3.09 -11.68
C SER A 164 -16.34 -4.46 -11.76
N LEU A 165 -15.58 -5.57 -11.84
CA LEU A 165 -16.14 -6.93 -11.83
C LEU A 165 -16.57 -7.38 -10.43
N LEU A 166 -16.15 -6.68 -9.38
CA LEU A 166 -16.31 -7.13 -8.01
C LEU A 166 -17.48 -6.43 -7.33
N GLN A 167 -18.31 -7.17 -6.62
CA GLN A 167 -19.21 -6.61 -5.62
C GLN A 167 -18.44 -6.09 -4.40
N GLY A 168 -17.39 -6.81 -4.00
CA GLY A 168 -16.54 -6.48 -2.86
C GLY A 168 -15.37 -7.45 -2.70
N ILE A 169 -14.56 -7.21 -1.66
CA ILE A 169 -13.45 -8.09 -1.26
C ILE A 169 -13.60 -8.39 0.23
N GLY A 170 -13.67 -9.66 0.60
CA GLY A 170 -13.59 -10.12 1.99
C GLY A 170 -12.15 -10.46 2.35
N ILE A 171 -11.71 -10.04 3.53
CA ILE A 171 -10.38 -10.36 4.07
C ILE A 171 -10.57 -10.93 5.46
N THR A 172 -10.26 -12.20 5.64
CA THR A 172 -10.26 -12.87 6.94
C THR A 172 -8.82 -12.92 7.46
N TYR A 173 -8.60 -12.35 8.64
CA TYR A 173 -7.30 -12.33 9.29
C TYR A 173 -7.18 -13.54 10.23
N GLY A 174 -6.27 -14.46 9.89
CA GLY A 174 -6.09 -15.72 10.60
C GLY A 174 -6.91 -16.87 10.02
N PRO A 175 -6.87 -18.05 10.64
CA PRO A 175 -7.19 -19.34 10.02
C PRO A 175 -8.67 -19.59 9.69
N GLY A 176 -9.54 -18.59 9.87
CA GLY A 176 -10.97 -18.73 9.62
C GLY A 176 -11.63 -19.81 10.47
N ASP A 177 -12.88 -20.14 10.10
CA ASP A 177 -13.66 -21.11 10.87
C ASP A 177 -13.10 -22.50 10.57
N PRO A 178 -12.95 -23.38 11.58
CA PRO A 178 -12.35 -24.70 11.37
C PRO A 178 -13.06 -25.55 10.31
N GLU A 179 -14.37 -25.34 10.12
CA GLU A 179 -15.18 -26.02 9.12
C GLU A 179 -14.83 -25.60 7.68
N ASP A 180 -14.59 -24.30 7.46
CA ASP A 180 -14.23 -23.72 6.15
C ASP A 180 -12.71 -23.62 5.94
N ARG A 181 -11.93 -24.19 6.86
CA ARG A 181 -10.48 -24.14 6.83
C ARG A 181 -9.92 -25.07 5.77
N TRP A 182 -8.97 -24.58 5.00
CA TRP A 182 -8.28 -25.35 3.97
C TRP A 182 -6.77 -25.38 4.22
N TYR A 183 -6.03 -26.20 3.48
CA TYR A 183 -4.58 -26.34 3.69
C TYR A 183 -3.80 -25.04 3.50
N ASN A 184 -4.37 -24.06 2.77
CA ASN A 184 -3.68 -22.84 2.36
C ASN A 184 -4.18 -21.55 3.03
N ASN A 185 -5.01 -21.63 4.08
CA ASN A 185 -5.62 -20.46 4.71
C ASN A 185 -5.28 -20.28 6.20
N ILE A 186 -4.23 -20.92 6.71
CA ILE A 186 -3.81 -20.85 8.13
C ILE A 186 -3.60 -19.40 8.60
N GLY A 187 -3.12 -18.55 7.71
CA GLY A 187 -2.86 -17.15 7.95
C GLY A 187 -4.01 -16.18 7.65
N GLY A 188 -5.03 -16.66 6.94
CA GLY A 188 -6.06 -15.80 6.39
C GLY A 188 -6.57 -16.23 5.03
N GLN A 189 -7.55 -15.45 4.57
CA GLN A 189 -8.13 -15.57 3.26
C GLN A 189 -8.44 -14.20 2.67
N ILE A 190 -8.18 -14.05 1.38
CA ILE A 190 -8.72 -12.99 0.53
C ILE A 190 -9.77 -13.61 -0.38
N ALA A 191 -11.01 -13.13 -0.29
CA ALA A 191 -12.13 -13.58 -1.10
C ALA A 191 -12.61 -12.43 -2.00
N PHE A 192 -12.38 -12.55 -3.30
CA PHE A 192 -12.96 -11.67 -4.31
C PHE A 192 -14.38 -12.12 -4.60
N VAL A 193 -15.35 -11.23 -4.41
CA VAL A 193 -16.77 -11.52 -4.67
C VAL A 193 -17.17 -10.81 -5.97
N PRO A 194 -17.56 -11.53 -7.03
CA PRO A 194 -17.99 -10.91 -8.28
C PRO A 194 -19.32 -10.17 -8.11
N LEU A 195 -19.59 -9.26 -9.05
CA LEU A 195 -20.93 -8.71 -9.26
C LEU A 195 -21.91 -9.84 -9.60
N GLN A 196 -22.99 -9.92 -8.84
CA GLN A 196 -24.05 -10.90 -9.10
C GLN A 196 -25.02 -10.39 -10.18
N PRO A 197 -25.52 -11.28 -11.06
CA PRO A 197 -26.59 -10.93 -11.99
C PRO A 197 -27.86 -10.48 -11.25
N THR A 198 -28.59 -9.54 -11.84
CA THR A 198 -29.89 -9.06 -11.35
C THR A 198 -31.03 -9.63 -12.16
#